data_AF-A0AAU7J603-F1
#
_entry.id   AF-A0AAU7J603-F1
#
_cell.length_a   1.000
_cell.length_b   1.000
_cell.length_c   1.000
_cell.angle_alpha   90.00
_cell.angle_beta   90.00
_cell.angle_gamma   90.00
#
_symmetry.space_group_name_H-M   'P 1'
#
loop_
_entity.id
_entity.type
_entity.pdbx_description
1 polymer ?
#
loop_
_entity_poly.entity_id
_entity_poly.type
_entity_poly.pdbx_seq_one_letter_code
_entity_poly.pdbx_strand_id
1 'polypeptide(L)'
;MTWGIQTWDANGNPNNYGIKPVSVVGRIQLSEGQNSGSWSFTIPAGMKVGFVVSLDRGAVSVGRRIVASGNTITLGAANSVGIGNYPASECELVVFVEKA
;
A
#
# COMPACT_ATOMS: atom_id res chain seq x y z
N MET A 1 -14.03 13.18 -24.29
CA MET A 1 -13.70 12.87 -22.88
C MET A 1 -13.64 14.18 -22.12
N THR A 2 -14.39 14.27 -21.03
CA THR A 2 -14.61 15.50 -20.26
C THR A 2 -13.67 15.47 -19.05
N TRP A 3 -12.44 15.99 -19.27
CA TRP A 3 -11.38 16.30 -18.29
C TRP A 3 -10.55 15.13 -17.70
N GLY A 4 -9.24 15.17 -17.95
CA GLY A 4 -8.22 14.28 -17.41
C GLY A 4 -6.84 14.54 -18.05
N ILE A 5 -5.77 13.99 -17.46
CA ILE A 5 -4.41 13.99 -18.04
C ILE A 5 -4.17 12.60 -18.63
N GLN A 6 -3.86 12.54 -19.92
CA GLN A 6 -3.40 11.34 -20.61
C GLN A 6 -2.18 11.71 -21.44
N THR A 7 -1.18 10.81 -21.45
CA THR A 7 -0.03 10.93 -22.34
C THR A 7 0.05 9.67 -23.19
N TRP A 8 0.51 9.84 -24.42
CA TRP A 8 0.58 8.80 -25.44
C TRP A 8 1.95 8.83 -26.11
N ASP A 9 2.37 7.68 -26.64
CA ASP A 9 3.51 7.59 -27.54
C ASP A 9 3.16 8.12 -28.95
N ALA A 10 4.14 8.10 -29.86
CA ALA A 10 3.95 8.56 -31.24
C ALA A 10 2.91 7.74 -32.05
N ASN A 11 2.55 6.55 -31.58
CA ASN A 11 1.58 5.65 -32.20
C ASN A 11 0.18 5.78 -31.56
N GLY A 12 0.00 6.70 -30.60
CA GLY A 12 -1.26 6.90 -29.89
C GLY A 12 -1.51 5.91 -28.75
N ASN A 13 -0.52 5.10 -28.36
CA ASN A 13 -0.67 4.19 -27.23
C ASN A 13 -0.50 4.94 -25.92
N PRO A 14 -1.35 4.72 -24.90
CA PRO A 14 -1.12 5.26 -23.56
C PRO A 14 0.28 4.91 -23.05
N ASN A 15 0.98 5.87 -22.46
CA ASN A 15 2.31 5.64 -21.86
C ASN A 15 2.43 6.12 -20.40
N ASN A 16 1.35 6.65 -19.82
CA ASN A 16 1.32 7.09 -18.43
C ASN A 16 0.91 5.97 -17.46
N TYR A 17 1.68 4.89 -17.38
CA TYR A 17 1.36 3.77 -16.49
C TYR A 17 1.65 4.05 -15.01
N GLY A 18 2.30 5.19 -14.70
CA GLY A 18 2.69 5.56 -13.33
C GLY A 18 1.62 6.29 -12.53
N ILE A 19 0.56 6.81 -13.17
CA ILE A 19 -0.50 7.57 -12.49
C ILE A 19 -1.74 6.69 -12.41
N LYS A 20 -1.97 6.11 -11.22
CA LYS A 20 -3.16 5.32 -10.93
C LYS A 20 -4.09 6.10 -9.99
N PRO A 21 -5.38 6.26 -10.33
CA PRO A 21 -6.33 6.87 -9.41
C PRO A 21 -6.53 5.96 -8.20
N VAL A 22 -6.34 6.53 -7.02
CA VAL A 22 -6.55 5.87 -5.73
C VAL A 22 -7.34 6.79 -4.81
N SER A 23 -7.96 6.24 -3.77
CA SER A 23 -8.60 7.03 -2.71
C SER A 23 -8.18 6.50 -1.35
N VAL A 24 -7.82 7.39 -0.42
CA VAL A 24 -7.43 6.98 0.94
C VAL A 24 -8.66 6.51 1.71
N VAL A 25 -8.57 5.35 2.35
CA VAL A 25 -9.66 4.74 3.14
C VAL A 25 -9.31 4.61 4.62
N GLY A 26 -8.04 4.81 4.99
CA GLY A 26 -7.64 4.80 6.39
C GLY A 26 -6.15 4.96 6.62
N ARG A 27 -5.79 5.02 7.89
CA ARG A 27 -4.41 5.09 8.38
C ARG A 27 -4.23 4.04 9.46
N ILE A 28 -3.09 3.35 9.46
CA ILE A 28 -2.73 2.36 10.48
C ILE A 28 -1.39 2.79 11.08
N GLN A 29 -1.41 3.10 12.37
CA GLN A 29 -0.21 3.38 13.14
C GLN A 29 0.42 2.06 13.58
N LEU A 30 1.70 1.85 13.25
CA LEU A 30 2.46 0.65 13.60
C LEU A 30 3.62 0.99 14.52
N SER A 31 3.62 0.38 15.69
CA SER A 31 4.70 0.55 16.65
C SER A 31 5.99 -0.15 16.17
N GLU A 32 7.13 0.30 16.69
CA GLU A 32 8.40 -0.41 16.55
C GLU A 32 8.28 -1.87 17.03
N GLY A 33 8.85 -2.82 16.30
CA GLY A 33 8.82 -4.24 16.59
C GLY A 33 7.49 -4.95 16.27
N GLN A 34 6.40 -4.21 16.00
CA GLN A 34 5.11 -4.82 15.70
C GLN A 34 5.19 -5.65 14.40
N ASN A 35 4.86 -6.94 14.49
CA ASN A 35 4.97 -7.89 13.39
C ASN A 35 3.72 -8.79 13.25
N SER A 36 2.64 -8.43 13.92
CA SER A 36 1.33 -9.06 13.81
C SER A 36 0.23 -8.00 13.87
N GLY A 37 -0.88 -8.25 13.18
CA GLY A 37 -1.98 -7.31 13.03
C GLY A 37 -2.85 -7.65 11.83
N SER A 38 -4.12 -7.28 11.90
CA SER A 38 -5.07 -7.45 10.81
C SER A 38 -6.10 -6.34 10.85
N TRP A 39 -6.35 -5.72 9.69
CA TRP A 39 -7.33 -4.66 9.51
C TRP A 39 -8.18 -4.98 8.28
N SER A 40 -9.47 -4.68 8.36
CA SER A 40 -10.41 -4.83 7.26
C SER A 40 -11.09 -3.51 6.98
N PHE A 41 -11.33 -3.24 5.71
CA PHE A 41 -11.93 -1.99 5.23
C PHE A 41 -13.24 -2.30 4.49
N THR A 42 -14.22 -1.43 4.63
CA THR A 42 -15.40 -1.44 3.75
C THR A 42 -15.01 -0.76 2.45
N ILE A 43 -14.98 -1.51 1.35
CA ILE A 43 -14.63 -1.00 0.02
C ILE A 43 -15.70 -1.39 -1.01
N PRO A 44 -15.89 -0.61 -2.08
CA PRO A 44 -16.81 -0.97 -3.16
C PRO A 44 -16.46 -2.30 -3.83
N ALA A 45 -17.45 -2.98 -4.40
CA ALA A 45 -17.24 -4.20 -5.18
C ALA A 45 -16.29 -3.95 -6.37
N GLY A 46 -15.41 -4.92 -6.66
CA GLY A 46 -14.42 -4.82 -7.74
C GLY A 46 -13.18 -3.99 -7.39
N MET A 47 -13.03 -3.57 -6.14
CA MET A 47 -11.87 -2.86 -5.64
C MET A 47 -11.03 -3.73 -4.69
N LYS A 48 -9.79 -3.31 -4.45
CA LYS A 48 -8.89 -3.85 -3.43
C LYS A 48 -8.18 -2.72 -2.68
N VAL A 49 -7.65 -3.04 -1.51
CA VAL A 49 -6.76 -2.14 -0.78
C VAL A 49 -5.32 -2.26 -1.26
N GLY A 50 -4.61 -1.15 -1.21
CA GLY A 50 -3.17 -1.06 -1.23
C GLY A 50 -2.70 -0.14 -0.09
N PHE A 51 -1.40 0.00 0.08
CA PHE A 51 -0.85 0.90 1.09
C PHE A 51 0.43 1.56 0.61
N VAL A 52 0.73 2.72 1.17
CA VAL A 52 2.08 3.30 1.19
C VAL A 52 2.55 3.40 2.64
N VAL A 53 3.87 3.42 2.84
CA VAL A 53 4.48 3.52 4.17
C VAL A 53 5.08 4.92 4.34
N SER A 54 4.79 5.59 5.44
CA SER A 54 5.56 6.74 5.92
C SER A 54 6.39 6.33 7.14
N LEU A 55 7.65 6.75 7.18
CA LEU A 55 8.52 6.45 8.31
C LEU A 55 8.39 7.55 9.37
N ASP A 56 8.00 7.15 10.59
CA ASP A 56 7.90 8.09 11.72
C ASP A 56 9.21 8.06 12.54
N ARG A 57 9.76 6.87 12.81
CA ARG A 57 11.08 6.70 13.41
C ARG A 57 11.77 5.44 12.89
N GLY A 58 12.93 5.60 12.25
CA GLY A 58 13.81 4.49 11.87
C GLY A 58 14.59 3.95 13.08
N ALA A 59 14.39 2.68 13.42
CA ALA A 59 15.01 2.08 14.60
C ALA A 59 15.54 0.66 14.35
N VAL A 60 14.77 -0.16 13.62
CA VAL A 60 15.09 -1.58 13.39
C VAL A 60 15.04 -1.93 11.90
N SER A 61 15.79 -2.98 11.54
CA SER A 61 15.79 -3.56 10.19
C SER A 61 14.50 -4.36 9.91
N VAL A 62 14.52 -5.16 8.84
CA VAL A 62 13.39 -6.01 8.44
C VAL A 62 12.87 -6.83 9.61
N GLY A 63 11.56 -6.74 9.86
CA GLY A 63 10.90 -7.47 10.95
C GLY A 63 9.44 -7.81 10.69
N ARG A 64 8.83 -7.27 9.63
CA ARG A 64 7.42 -7.49 9.29
C ARG A 64 7.20 -7.73 7.81
N ARG A 65 6.27 -8.63 7.49
CA ARG A 65 5.66 -8.80 6.18
C ARG A 65 4.30 -8.12 6.20
N ILE A 66 4.03 -7.23 5.25
CA ILE A 66 2.76 -6.54 5.10
C ILE A 66 2.08 -7.07 3.83
N VAL A 67 0.87 -7.62 3.97
CA VAL A 67 0.10 -8.17 2.86
C VAL A 67 -1.21 -7.40 2.72
N ALA A 68 -1.40 -6.81 1.54
CA ALA A 68 -2.69 -6.29 1.11
C ALA A 68 -3.40 -7.35 0.25
N SER A 69 -4.61 -7.75 0.64
CA SER A 69 -5.40 -8.76 -0.07
C SER A 69 -6.88 -8.45 0.03
N GLY A 70 -7.54 -8.30 -1.12
CA GLY A 70 -8.96 -7.90 -1.18
C GLY A 70 -9.16 -6.59 -0.42
N ASN A 71 -9.95 -6.65 0.66
CA ASN A 71 -10.23 -5.51 1.53
C ASN A 71 -9.44 -5.51 2.85
N THR A 72 -8.37 -6.30 2.94
CA THR A 72 -7.64 -6.54 4.19
C THR A 72 -6.16 -6.17 4.09
N ILE A 73 -5.61 -5.65 5.19
CA ILE A 73 -4.18 -5.51 5.43
C ILE A 73 -3.82 -6.44 6.58
N THR A 74 -2.80 -7.28 6.42
CA THR A 74 -2.31 -8.18 7.47
C THR A 74 -0.80 -8.03 7.67
N LEU A 75 -0.35 -8.23 8.90
CA LEU A 75 1.07 -8.33 9.26
C LEU A 75 1.43 -9.77 9.62
N GLY A 76 2.61 -10.18 9.20
CA GLY A 76 3.31 -11.35 9.73
C GLY A 76 4.76 -11.03 10.05
N ALA A 77 5.44 -11.93 10.76
CA ALA A 77 6.87 -11.79 10.99
C ALA A 77 7.67 -11.98 9.68
N ALA A 78 8.76 -11.23 9.55
CA ALA A 78 9.75 -11.41 8.48
C ALA A 78 11.16 -11.23 9.04
N ASN A 79 12.14 -11.92 8.48
CA ASN A 79 13.53 -11.89 8.95
C ASN A 79 14.54 -11.72 7.80
N SER A 80 14.07 -11.40 6.60
CA SER A 80 14.90 -11.22 5.41
C SER A 80 14.31 -10.16 4.47
N VAL A 81 15.18 -9.46 3.76
CA VAL A 81 14.78 -8.51 2.72
C VAL A 81 14.06 -9.26 1.60
N GLY A 82 12.91 -8.74 1.17
CA GLY A 82 12.10 -9.36 0.13
C GLY A 82 10.83 -8.58 -0.15
N ILE A 83 10.13 -8.95 -1.22
CA ILE A 83 8.88 -8.31 -1.62
C ILE A 83 7.85 -8.43 -0.48
N GLY A 84 7.29 -7.29 -0.08
CA GLY A 84 6.32 -7.21 1.00
C GLY A 84 6.93 -7.27 2.40
N ASN A 85 8.24 -7.41 2.54
CA ASN A 85 8.93 -7.38 3.83
C ASN A 85 9.49 -5.98 4.08
N TYR A 86 9.17 -5.41 5.24
CA TYR A 86 9.50 -4.04 5.62
C TYR A 86 10.26 -4.02 6.95
N PRO A 87 11.05 -2.96 7.20
CA PRO A 87 11.54 -2.65 8.53
C PRO A 87 10.43 -2.68 9.57
N ALA A 88 10.69 -3.28 10.73
CA ALA A 88 9.75 -3.20 11.85
C ALA A 88 9.88 -1.88 12.64
N SER A 89 10.28 -0.80 11.97
CA SER A 89 10.41 0.53 12.55
C SER A 89 9.03 1.15 12.85
N GLU A 90 8.99 2.20 13.68
CA GLU A 90 7.73 2.93 13.92
C GLU A 90 7.34 3.67 12.63
N CYS A 91 6.12 3.40 12.15
CA CYS A 91 5.65 3.90 10.87
C CYS A 91 4.13 3.99 10.82
N GLU A 92 3.64 4.67 9.79
CA GLU A 92 2.25 4.67 9.43
C GLU A 92 2.04 4.03 8.05
N LEU A 93 0.97 3.26 7.93
CA LEU A 93 0.42 2.84 6.65
C LEU A 93 -0.70 3.78 6.25
N VAL A 94 -0.57 4.44 5.10
CA VAL A 94 -1.71 5.12 4.45
C VAL A 94 -2.35 4.12 3.52
N VAL A 95 -3.55 3.66 3.89
CA VAL A 95 -4.29 2.63 3.16
C VAL A 95 -5.17 3.31 2.14
N PHE A 96 -5.06 2.88 0.89
CA PHE A 96 -5.86 3.37 -0.22
C PHE A 96 -6.64 2.24 -0.88
N VAL A 97 -7.68 2.60 -1.63
CA VAL A 97 -8.47 1.70 -2.47
C VAL A 97 -8.15 1.95 -3.93
N GLU A 98 -8.10 0.87 -4.70
CA GLU A 98 -7.87 0.88 -6.14
C GLU A 98 -8.61 -0.26 -6.83
N LYS A 99 -8.72 -0.20 -8.16
CA LYS A 99 -9.32 -1.30 -8.94
C LYS A 99 -8.52 -2.60 -8.75
N ALA A 100 -9.23 -3.69 -8.48
CA ALA A 100 -8.67 -5.02 -8.21
C ALA A 100 -7.82 -5.56 -9.38
#